data_AF-A0A9W8NAG3-F1
#
_entry.id   AF-A0A9W8NAG3-F1
#
_cell.length_a   1.000
_cell.length_b   1.000
_cell.length_c   1.000
_cell.angle_alpha   90.00
_cell.angle_beta   90.00
_cell.angle_gamma   90.00
#
_symmetry.space_group_name_H-M   'P 1'
#
loop_
_entity.id
_entity.type
_entity.pdbx_description
1 polymer ?
#
loop_
_entity_poly.entity_id
_entity_poly.type
_entity_poly.pdbx_seq_one_letter_code
_entity_poly.pdbx_strand_id
1 'polypeptide(L)'
;MPSALRDVVVTESEHFVEYDEAGLIKGAPTIISRSKYAEDVFTNNHTSVWGSWWSNFKWGYACCHSFLKNSYCTGEEGKKAWENAERYRTGAGLIEDAPAQDEPRPQEVEPESAKPAAKKRTMEEMMGGVTEAEMDEYRRKRTAADDPMANYLGKDQLAS
;
A
#
# COMPACT_ATOMS: atom_id res chain seq x y z
N MET A 1 -52.06 40.77 -12.56
CA MET A 1 -51.27 40.72 -11.31
C MET A 1 -50.02 39.88 -11.56
N PRO A 2 -48.80 40.39 -11.28
CA PRO A 2 -47.56 39.62 -11.44
C PRO A 2 -47.54 38.40 -10.50
N SER A 3 -46.93 37.30 -10.95
CA SER A 3 -46.95 36.00 -10.24
C SER A 3 -46.46 36.09 -8.79
N ALA A 4 -45.45 36.92 -8.53
CA ALA A 4 -44.88 37.12 -7.20
C ALA A 4 -45.85 37.76 -6.17
N LEU A 5 -46.89 38.46 -6.62
CA LEU A 5 -47.91 39.03 -5.73
C LEU A 5 -49.03 38.03 -5.41
N ARG A 6 -49.12 36.89 -6.10
CA ARG A 6 -50.15 35.87 -5.83
C ARG A 6 -49.84 35.07 -4.57
N ASP A 7 -48.57 34.73 -4.33
CA ASP A 7 -48.17 33.97 -3.13
C ASP A 7 -48.25 34.79 -1.84
N VAL A 8 -48.21 36.12 -1.95
CA VAL A 8 -48.33 37.04 -0.81
C VAL A 8 -49.80 37.32 -0.45
N VAL A 9 -50.71 37.18 -1.41
CA VAL A 9 -52.15 37.34 -1.20
C VAL A 9 -52.72 35.99 -0.80
N VAL A 10 -52.76 35.74 0.51
CA VAL A 10 -53.38 34.55 1.10
C VAL A 10 -54.90 34.66 0.95
N THR A 11 -55.44 34.10 -0.14
CA THR A 11 -56.88 34.07 -0.41
C THR A 11 -57.58 32.90 0.30
N GLU A 12 -56.87 31.79 0.52
CA GLU A 12 -57.37 30.54 1.08
C GLU A 12 -56.31 29.90 1.97
N SER A 13 -56.72 29.25 3.06
CA SER A 13 -55.80 28.66 4.06
C SER A 13 -55.48 27.19 3.82
N GLU A 14 -56.14 26.54 2.85
CA GLU A 14 -56.00 25.10 2.59
C GLU A 14 -55.46 24.88 1.17
N HIS A 15 -54.33 24.20 1.05
CA HIS A 15 -53.73 23.82 -0.22
C HIS A 15 -53.57 22.30 -0.27
N PHE A 16 -54.03 21.66 -1.35
CA PHE A 16 -53.92 20.22 -1.52
C PHE A 16 -52.46 19.83 -1.80
N VAL A 17 -51.94 18.86 -1.05
CA VAL A 17 -50.57 18.34 -1.21
C VAL A 17 -50.62 16.83 -1.30
N GLU A 18 -50.14 16.27 -2.40
CA GLU A 18 -50.03 14.83 -2.56
C GLU A 18 -48.75 14.31 -1.90
N TYR A 19 -48.91 13.29 -1.06
CA TYR A 19 -47.81 12.55 -0.46
C TYR A 19 -47.57 11.25 -1.23
N ASP A 20 -46.31 10.87 -1.34
CA ASP A 20 -45.90 9.56 -1.81
C ASP A 20 -46.06 8.49 -0.71
N GLU A 21 -45.93 7.21 -1.05
CA GLU A 21 -46.06 6.10 -0.07
C GLU A 21 -45.05 6.22 1.08
N ALA A 22 -43.90 6.87 0.82
CA ALA A 22 -42.87 7.18 1.80
C ALA A 22 -43.15 8.44 2.64
N GLY A 23 -44.29 9.12 2.43
CA GLY A 23 -44.65 10.35 3.13
C GLY A 23 -43.93 11.61 2.64
N LEU A 24 -43.25 11.56 1.48
CA LEU A 24 -42.63 12.72 0.85
C LEU A 24 -43.62 13.43 -0.08
N ILE A 25 -43.56 14.77 -0.12
CA ILE A 25 -44.43 15.56 -1.00
C ILE A 25 -44.01 15.34 -2.46
N LYS A 26 -44.96 14.94 -3.31
CA LYS A 26 -44.71 14.73 -4.73
C LYS A 26 -44.36 16.05 -5.42
N GLY A 27 -43.18 16.11 -6.04
CA GLY A 27 -42.68 17.30 -6.73
C GLY A 27 -41.97 18.33 -5.84
N ALA A 28 -41.89 18.11 -4.53
CA ALA A 28 -41.07 18.96 -3.66
C ALA A 28 -39.57 18.65 -3.85
N PRO A 29 -38.69 19.66 -3.85
CA PRO A 29 -37.26 19.43 -3.90
C PRO A 29 -36.79 18.67 -2.66
N THR A 30 -36.05 17.59 -2.84
CA THR A 30 -35.43 16.86 -1.73
C THR A 30 -34.29 17.69 -1.16
N ILE A 31 -34.43 18.09 0.11
CA ILE A 31 -33.37 18.81 0.81
C ILE A 31 -32.43 17.76 1.41
N ILE A 32 -31.20 17.68 0.88
CA ILE A 32 -30.15 16.86 1.49
C ILE A 32 -29.77 17.54 2.81
N SER A 33 -30.09 16.91 3.93
CA SER A 33 -29.71 17.42 5.24
C SER A 33 -28.19 17.35 5.41
N ARG A 34 -27.56 18.49 5.62
CA ARG A 34 -26.14 18.58 6.01
C ARG A 34 -26.04 18.57 7.53
N SER A 35 -24.94 18.04 8.05
CA SER A 35 -24.68 18.09 9.49
C SER A 35 -24.40 19.53 9.95
N LYS A 36 -24.44 19.76 11.26
CA LYS A 36 -24.18 21.09 11.86
C LYS A 36 -22.78 21.64 11.53
N TYR A 37 -21.81 20.77 11.27
CA TYR A 37 -20.43 21.16 11.06
C TYR A 37 -20.13 21.32 9.58
N ALA A 38 -19.25 22.26 9.24
CA ALA A 38 -18.82 22.45 7.87
C ALA A 38 -18.03 21.19 7.42
N GLU A 39 -18.66 20.43 6.54
CA GLU A 39 -18.07 19.28 5.87
C GLU A 39 -17.17 19.79 4.73
N ASP A 40 -16.28 18.94 4.22
CA ASP A 40 -15.45 19.22 3.03
C ASP A 40 -14.54 20.46 3.15
N VAL A 41 -14.19 20.87 4.37
CA VAL A 41 -13.23 21.95 4.60
C VAL A 41 -11.81 21.40 4.51
N PHE A 42 -11.25 21.45 3.31
CA PHE A 42 -9.88 21.03 3.05
C PHE A 42 -8.89 22.19 3.16
N THR A 43 -7.71 21.90 3.71
CA THR A 43 -6.63 22.89 3.83
C THR A 43 -5.88 23.02 2.52
N ASN A 44 -5.42 24.24 2.17
CA ASN A 44 -4.47 24.49 1.06
C ASN A 44 -4.76 23.79 -0.28
N ASN A 45 -6.02 23.85 -0.73
CA ASN A 45 -6.49 23.30 -2.02
C ASN A 45 -6.33 21.77 -2.16
N HIS A 46 -6.24 21.05 -1.04
CA HIS A 46 -6.36 19.59 -1.05
C HIS A 46 -7.83 19.19 -1.28
N THR A 47 -8.08 18.00 -1.83
CA THR A 47 -9.44 17.43 -1.95
C THR A 47 -9.68 16.29 -0.94
N SER A 48 -8.71 16.07 -0.06
CA SER A 48 -8.70 14.98 0.92
C SER A 48 -8.12 15.49 2.24
N VAL A 49 -8.61 14.99 3.37
CA VAL A 49 -8.09 15.35 4.69
C VAL A 49 -6.70 14.74 4.92
N TRP A 50 -5.86 15.40 5.71
CA TRP A 50 -4.58 14.83 6.15
C TRP A 50 -4.80 13.52 6.91
N GLY A 51 -4.07 12.45 6.55
CA GLY A 51 -4.29 11.11 7.11
C GLY A 51 -5.24 10.23 6.28
N SER A 52 -5.77 10.75 5.18
CA SER A 52 -6.51 9.95 4.19
C SER A 52 -5.62 8.96 3.43
N TRP A 53 -4.30 9.04 3.55
CA TRP A 53 -3.35 8.16 2.87
C TRP A 53 -2.17 7.77 3.77
N TRP A 54 -1.69 6.53 3.63
CA TRP A 54 -0.58 5.95 4.39
C TRP A 54 0.36 5.20 3.47
N SER A 55 1.66 5.47 3.57
CA SER A 55 2.69 4.61 2.99
C SER A 55 4.02 4.75 3.73
N ASN A 56 4.85 3.70 3.72
CA ASN A 56 6.19 3.69 4.31
C ASN A 56 6.26 4.31 5.72
N PHE A 57 5.35 3.89 6.60
CA PHE A 57 5.23 4.38 7.98
C PHE A 57 4.95 5.89 8.13
N LYS A 58 4.37 6.53 7.11
CA LYS A 58 4.04 7.95 7.11
C LYS A 58 2.62 8.18 6.60
N TRP A 59 1.92 9.10 7.26
CA TRP A 59 0.60 9.59 6.84
C TRP A 59 0.75 10.76 5.86
N GLY A 60 -0.21 10.90 4.96
CA GLY A 60 -0.26 11.98 3.99
C GLY A 60 -1.67 12.24 3.46
N TYR A 61 -1.73 13.01 2.38
CA TYR A 61 -2.96 13.34 1.65
C TYR A 61 -3.22 12.36 0.51
N ALA A 62 -4.44 11.81 0.39
CA ALA A 62 -4.82 10.92 -0.71
C ALA A 62 -4.92 11.63 -2.06
N CYS A 63 -5.14 12.95 -2.09
CA CYS A 63 -5.28 13.69 -3.35
C CYS A 63 -3.97 13.77 -4.15
N CYS A 64 -2.81 13.92 -3.48
CA CYS A 64 -1.51 14.15 -4.12
C CYS A 64 -0.35 13.31 -3.56
N HIS A 65 -0.60 12.43 -2.57
CA HIS A 65 0.40 11.60 -1.88
C HIS A 65 1.53 12.39 -1.19
N SER A 66 1.26 13.65 -0.79
CA SER A 66 2.23 14.45 -0.01
C SER A 66 2.24 14.03 1.46
N PHE A 67 3.45 13.87 2.01
CA PHE A 67 3.71 13.64 3.44
C PHE A 67 3.96 14.94 4.24
N LEU A 68 3.75 16.12 3.64
CA LEU A 68 3.91 17.39 4.35
C LEU A 68 2.54 17.95 4.70
N LYS A 69 2.20 17.94 5.99
CA LYS A 69 0.98 18.57 6.49
C LYS A 69 1.03 20.07 6.19
N ASN A 70 -0.09 20.62 5.74
CA ASN A 70 -0.21 22.05 5.38
C ASN A 70 0.61 22.48 4.15
N SER A 71 1.13 21.55 3.35
CA SER A 71 1.67 21.88 2.02
C SER A 71 0.55 22.24 1.05
N TYR A 72 0.85 23.00 -0.01
CA TYR A 72 -0.11 23.21 -1.11
C TYR A 72 -0.28 21.91 -1.92
N CYS A 73 -1.51 21.66 -2.37
CA CYS A 73 -1.81 20.50 -3.18
C CYS A 73 -1.08 20.56 -4.53
N THR A 74 -0.35 19.49 -4.86
CA THR A 74 0.32 19.29 -6.15
C THR A 74 -0.55 18.54 -7.17
N GLY A 75 -1.80 18.24 -6.82
CA GLY A 75 -2.76 17.56 -7.68
C GLY A 75 -2.31 16.17 -8.13
N GLU A 76 -2.72 15.79 -9.35
CA GLU A 76 -2.38 14.50 -9.95
C GLU A 76 -0.90 14.36 -10.30
N GLU A 77 -0.21 15.47 -10.55
CA GLU A 77 1.23 15.48 -10.82
C GLU A 77 2.01 14.96 -9.62
N GLY A 78 1.58 15.30 -8.39
CA GLY A 78 2.15 14.75 -7.16
C GLY A 78 2.06 13.23 -7.07
N LYS A 79 0.91 12.66 -7.49
CA LYS A 79 0.72 11.20 -7.53
C LYS A 79 1.64 10.53 -8.54
N LYS A 80 1.72 11.08 -9.77
CA LYS A 80 2.60 10.56 -10.82
C LYS A 80 4.07 10.65 -10.43
N ALA A 81 4.48 11.78 -9.85
CA ALA A 81 5.84 11.97 -9.36
C ALA A 81 6.19 10.96 -8.26
N TRP A 82 5.27 10.70 -7.33
CA TRP A 82 5.44 9.69 -6.29
C TRP A 82 5.53 8.28 -6.89
N GLU A 83 4.63 7.92 -7.81
CA GLU A 83 4.64 6.61 -8.47
C GLU A 83 5.95 6.39 -9.23
N ASN A 84 6.43 7.40 -9.95
CA ASN A 84 7.72 7.35 -10.63
C ASN A 84 8.86 7.16 -9.62
N ALA A 85 8.90 7.94 -8.54
CA ALA A 85 9.91 7.80 -7.49
C ALA A 85 9.89 6.38 -6.87
N GLU A 86 8.70 5.82 -6.66
CA GLU A 86 8.52 4.47 -6.12
C GLU A 86 8.95 3.38 -7.13
N ARG A 87 8.66 3.57 -8.41
CA ARG A 87 9.15 2.70 -9.51
C ARG A 87 10.68 2.71 -9.58
N TYR A 88 11.32 3.88 -9.46
CA TYR A 88 12.78 3.99 -9.38
C TYR A 88 13.33 3.34 -8.11
N ARG A 89 12.65 3.50 -6.96
CA ARG A 89 13.04 2.87 -5.69
C ARG A 89 12.98 1.34 -5.76
N THR A 90 11.93 0.80 -6.39
CA THR A 90 11.68 -0.64 -6.48
C THR A 90 12.51 -1.31 -7.59
N GLY A 91 13.16 -0.52 -8.46
CA GLY A 91 13.96 -1.02 -9.58
C GLY A 91 13.13 -1.55 -10.75
N ALA A 92 11.81 -1.39 -10.72
CA ALA A 92 10.89 -1.85 -11.78
C ALA A 92 11.07 -1.07 -13.11
N GLY A 93 11.64 0.13 -13.06
CA GLY A 93 11.98 0.93 -14.25
C GLY A 93 13.40 0.74 -14.79
N LEU A 94 14.19 -0.18 -14.23
CA LEU A 94 15.57 -0.46 -14.69
C LEU A 94 15.64 -1.55 -15.77
N ILE A 95 14.53 -2.25 -16.00
CA ILE A 95 14.36 -3.17 -17.13
C ILE A 95 13.85 -2.29 -18.26
N GLU A 96 14.77 -1.66 -18.99
CA GLU A 96 14.43 -1.09 -20.30
C GLU A 96 13.89 -2.24 -21.16
N ASP A 97 12.72 -2.06 -21.75
CA ASP A 97 12.17 -2.95 -22.75
C ASP A 97 13.20 -3.07 -23.89
N ALA A 98 13.99 -4.14 -23.87
CA ALA A 98 14.73 -4.57 -25.05
C ALA A 98 13.66 -4.78 -26.14
N PRO A 99 13.76 -4.14 -27.31
CA PRO A 99 12.80 -4.37 -28.38
C PRO A 99 12.80 -5.87 -28.68
N ALA A 100 11.65 -6.50 -28.55
CA ALA A 100 11.42 -7.89 -28.95
C ALA A 100 11.73 -8.01 -30.45
N GLN A 101 12.97 -8.35 -30.78
CA GLN A 101 13.32 -8.82 -32.12
C GLN A 101 13.06 -10.33 -32.15
N ASP A 102 11.95 -10.68 -32.78
CA ASP A 102 11.71 -12.00 -33.35
C ASP A 102 12.78 -12.28 -34.42
N GLU A 103 13.81 -13.05 -34.08
CA GLU A 103 14.74 -13.66 -35.03
C GLU A 103 15.04 -15.09 -34.57
N PRO A 104 14.84 -16.12 -35.41
CA PRO A 104 15.03 -17.52 -35.02
C PRO A 104 16.52 -17.84 -34.90
N ARG A 105 16.95 -18.14 -33.67
CA ARG A 105 18.34 -18.43 -33.31
C ARG A 105 18.81 -19.79 -33.89
N PRO A 106 19.90 -19.85 -34.68
CA PRO A 106 20.51 -21.10 -35.10
C PRO A 106 21.15 -21.83 -33.92
N GLN A 107 20.98 -23.15 -33.86
CA GLN A 107 21.57 -24.03 -32.86
C GLN A 107 23.03 -24.31 -33.23
N GLU A 108 23.97 -23.77 -32.45
CA GLU A 108 25.35 -24.24 -32.41
C GLU A 108 25.72 -24.62 -30.97
N VAL A 109 26.31 -25.80 -30.85
CA VAL A 109 26.59 -26.54 -29.62
C VAL A 109 28.10 -26.50 -29.43
N GLU A 110 28.63 -26.00 -28.31
CA GLU A 110 30.00 -26.23 -27.83
C GLU A 110 30.09 -25.84 -26.31
N PRO A 111 31.08 -26.36 -25.55
CA PRO A 111 30.85 -27.05 -24.27
C PRO A 111 31.04 -26.23 -22.99
N GLU A 112 30.39 -26.71 -21.92
CA GLU A 112 30.37 -26.17 -20.56
C GLU A 112 31.75 -26.13 -19.87
N SER A 113 32.13 -24.94 -19.38
CA SER A 113 33.16 -24.78 -18.34
C SER A 113 32.49 -24.58 -16.97
N ALA A 114 32.82 -25.45 -16.03
CA ALA A 114 32.25 -25.55 -14.68
C ALA A 114 32.45 -24.30 -13.79
N LYS A 115 31.39 -23.90 -13.07
CA LYS A 115 31.42 -23.08 -11.85
C LYS A 115 30.86 -23.90 -10.68
N PRO A 116 31.33 -23.71 -9.43
CA PRO A 116 30.94 -24.56 -8.30
C PRO A 116 29.45 -24.37 -7.97
N ALA A 117 28.72 -25.48 -7.96
CA ALA A 117 27.30 -25.52 -7.67
C ALA A 117 27.03 -25.06 -6.23
N ALA A 118 26.23 -24.00 -6.08
CA ALA A 118 25.52 -23.73 -4.84
C ALA A 118 24.70 -24.99 -4.48
N LYS A 119 24.88 -25.49 -3.26
CA LYS A 119 24.23 -26.68 -2.74
C LYS A 119 22.71 -26.46 -2.75
N LYS A 120 22.03 -26.91 -3.80
CA LYS A 120 20.58 -26.86 -3.91
C LYS A 120 20.04 -27.85 -2.88
N ARG A 121 19.28 -27.34 -1.92
CA ARG A 121 18.61 -28.13 -0.88
C ARG A 121 17.75 -29.21 -1.55
N THR A 122 17.91 -30.46 -1.14
CA THR A 122 17.17 -31.59 -1.71
C THR A 122 15.69 -31.45 -1.37
N MET A 123 14.80 -31.85 -2.29
CA MET A 123 13.34 -31.73 -2.13
C MET A 123 12.83 -32.37 -0.82
N GLU A 124 13.51 -33.41 -0.33
CA GLU A 124 13.32 -34.02 0.98
C GLU A 124 13.47 -33.04 2.17
N GLU A 125 14.43 -32.10 2.13
CA GLU A 125 14.64 -31.06 3.18
C GLU A 125 13.61 -29.92 3.13
N MET A 126 12.79 -29.85 2.06
CA MET A 126 11.69 -28.89 1.96
C MET A 126 10.36 -29.46 2.44
N MET A 127 10.18 -30.79 2.40
CA MET A 127 8.95 -31.47 2.84
C MET A 127 9.09 -32.20 4.19
N GLY A 128 10.31 -32.43 4.67
CA GLY A 128 10.57 -32.95 6.02
C GLY A 128 10.44 -31.87 7.09
N GLY A 129 9.53 -32.07 8.04
CA GLY A 129 9.46 -31.22 9.24
C GLY A 129 10.71 -31.34 10.10
N VAL A 130 10.99 -30.33 10.92
CA VAL A 130 12.18 -30.31 11.79
C VAL A 130 12.15 -31.48 12.75
N THR A 131 13.14 -32.36 12.64
CA THR A 131 13.24 -33.56 13.48
C THR A 131 13.82 -33.23 14.85
N GLU A 132 13.52 -34.05 15.87
CA GLU A 132 13.99 -33.83 17.26
C GLU A 132 15.52 -33.74 17.35
N ALA A 133 16.23 -34.54 16.53
CA ALA A 133 17.68 -34.51 16.44
C ALA A 133 18.21 -33.15 15.94
N GLU A 134 17.58 -32.55 14.94
CA GLU A 134 17.97 -31.24 14.41
C GLU A 134 17.68 -30.11 15.41
N MET A 135 16.60 -30.22 16.20
CA MET A 135 16.30 -29.26 17.27
C MET A 135 17.31 -29.35 18.42
N ASP A 136 17.77 -30.55 18.77
CA ASP A 136 18.78 -30.75 19.80
C ASP A 136 20.17 -30.32 19.35
N GLU A 137 20.52 -30.53 18.08
CA GLU A 137 21.73 -29.97 17.48
C GLU A 137 21.70 -28.45 17.45
N TYR A 138 20.55 -27.86 17.10
CA TYR A 138 20.37 -26.41 17.12
C TYR A 138 20.50 -25.84 18.54
N ARG A 139 19.89 -26.50 19.55
CA ARG A 139 20.08 -26.13 20.97
C ARG A 139 21.55 -26.24 21.36
N ARG A 140 22.21 -27.38 21.14
CA ARG A 140 23.63 -27.57 21.49
C ARG A 140 24.53 -26.55 20.82
N LYS A 141 24.30 -26.24 19.54
CA LYS A 141 25.12 -25.27 18.78
C LYS A 141 24.90 -23.85 19.27
N ARG A 142 23.68 -23.48 19.65
CA ARG A 142 23.38 -22.17 20.22
C ARG A 142 23.97 -22.02 21.62
N THR A 143 23.79 -23.01 22.50
CA THR A 143 24.35 -22.97 23.85
C THR A 143 25.88 -22.98 23.82
N ALA A 144 26.51 -23.70 22.88
CA ALA A 144 27.96 -23.71 22.72
C ALA A 144 28.54 -22.40 22.17
N ALA A 145 27.79 -21.68 21.33
CA ALA A 145 28.21 -20.37 20.82
C ALA A 145 28.10 -19.26 21.90
N ASP A 146 27.11 -19.38 22.79
CA ASP A 146 26.88 -18.45 23.90
C ASP A 146 27.66 -18.86 25.19
N ASP A 147 28.45 -19.95 25.16
CA ASP A 147 29.23 -20.42 26.32
C ASP A 147 30.58 -19.67 26.42
N PRO A 148 30.83 -18.92 27.52
CA PRO A 148 32.10 -18.22 27.72
C PRO A 148 33.33 -19.15 27.82
N MET A 149 33.15 -20.46 28.04
CA MET A 149 34.23 -21.46 28.03
C MET A 149 34.65 -21.91 26.62
N ALA A 150 33.86 -21.63 25.58
CA ALA A 150 34.12 -22.09 24.21
C ALA A 150 35.49 -21.66 23.65
N ASN A 151 36.02 -20.52 24.11
CA ASN A 151 37.33 -20.00 23.70
C ASN A 151 38.54 -20.66 24.40
N TYR A 152 38.27 -21.47 25.43
CA TYR A 152 39.28 -22.10 26.29
C TYR A 152 39.37 -23.62 26.06
N LEU A 153 38.31 -24.25 25.54
CA LEU A 153 38.34 -25.65 25.12
C LEU A 153 39.31 -25.86 23.95
N GLY A 154 40.38 -26.63 24.19
CA GLY A 154 41.37 -27.03 23.17
C GLY A 154 42.71 -26.28 23.20
N LYS A 155 42.93 -25.37 24.15
CA LYS A 155 44.22 -24.66 24.34
C LYS A 155 45.09 -25.23 25.46
N ASP A 156 44.69 -26.33 26.07
CA ASP A 156 45.54 -27.04 27.03
C ASP A 156 46.62 -27.81 26.28
N GLN A 157 47.72 -27.13 25.95
CA GLN A 157 48.99 -27.81 25.77
C GLN A 157 49.42 -28.30 27.16
N LEU A 158 49.08 -29.54 27.46
CA LEU A 158 49.71 -30.30 28.55
C LEU A 158 51.22 -30.24 28.32
N ALA A 159 51.92 -29.60 29.25
CA ALA A 159 53.37 -29.64 29.29
C ALA A 159 53.81 -31.05 29.69
N SER A 160 54.56 -31.67 28.78
CA SER A 160 55.35 -32.91 28.89
C SER A 160 54.62 -34.26 28.87
#